data_AF-A0A0F2RI43-F1
#
_entry.id   AF-A0A0F2RI43-F1
#
_cell.length_a   1.000
_cell.length_b   1.000
_cell.length_c   1.000
_cell.angle_alpha   90.00
_cell.angle_beta   90.00
_cell.angle_gamma   90.00
#
_symmetry.space_group_name_H-M   'P 1'
#
loop_
_entity.id
_entity.type
_entity.pdbx_description
1 polymer ?
#
loop_
_entity_poly.entity_id
_entity_poly.type
_entity_poly.pdbx_seq_one_letter_code
_entity_poly.pdbx_strand_id
1 'polypeptide(L)'
;MNDSAFPPRPHRQERESHPVTYPRFAAMIATSTVVMFVLMYLNTYAWPHVLFSETRAYMAILMGATMAVIMMGYMFSMYPNRTVNIGIFVVSAVVFALSLWLVRSQATVSQSSYMKAMIPHHSIAIMTSKRAQISDPRVRKLADEIIEAQEREIAEMLYLIAALERSEGAPRPDIFKTEHDPEVMTVAAALRRTNIETLDLQPVMDAEAAKVLPPGPRCAFAWTNQSRPILVAGMTEDDTTQGVFKLQGALVTLNAPQAEGFGALAAGSTLTTEGASVRVIPVPDEDAETVDGRKRRKADMVFELERGLTVGYRGFYTCDSP
;
A
#
# COMPACT_ATOMS: atom_id res chain seq x y z
N MET A 1 -5.64 -65.46 -55.87
CA MET A 1 -4.96 -64.38 -56.59
C MET A 1 -6.03 -63.40 -57.02
N ASN A 2 -6.27 -62.38 -56.20
CA ASN A 2 -5.87 -60.96 -56.41
C ASN A 2 -7.14 -60.21 -56.86
N ASP A 3 -7.49 -59.03 -56.38
CA ASP A 3 -6.84 -58.10 -55.46
C ASP A 3 -7.97 -57.33 -54.76
N SER A 4 -7.81 -57.14 -53.45
CA SER A 4 -8.61 -56.26 -52.62
C SER A 4 -8.46 -54.80 -53.09
N ALA A 5 -9.48 -54.26 -53.76
CA ALA A 5 -9.55 -52.86 -54.10
C ALA A 5 -9.95 -52.04 -52.85
N PHE A 6 -8.94 -51.55 -52.12
CA PHE A 6 -9.11 -50.47 -51.14
C PHE A 6 -9.44 -49.17 -51.89
N PRO A 7 -10.41 -48.35 -51.45
CA PRO A 7 -10.59 -47.02 -52.02
C PRO A 7 -9.36 -46.15 -51.71
N PRO A 8 -9.01 -45.19 -52.58
CA PRO A 8 -7.89 -44.28 -52.34
C PRO A 8 -8.14 -43.49 -51.05
N ARG A 9 -7.14 -43.42 -50.17
CA ARG A 9 -7.19 -42.55 -48.99
C ARG A 9 -7.36 -41.10 -49.46
N PRO A 10 -8.25 -40.29 -48.86
CA PRO A 10 -8.33 -38.88 -49.20
C PRO A 10 -6.97 -38.22 -48.94
N HIS A 11 -6.50 -37.43 -49.90
CA HIS A 11 -5.33 -36.57 -49.74
C HIS A 11 -5.51 -35.76 -48.45
N ARG A 12 -4.64 -35.98 -47.47
CA ARG A 12 -4.50 -35.10 -46.31
C ARG A 12 -4.16 -33.73 -46.89
N GLN A 13 -5.11 -32.80 -46.91
CA GLN A 13 -4.81 -31.38 -47.12
C GLN A 13 -3.73 -31.01 -46.12
N GLU A 14 -2.51 -30.79 -46.61
CA GLU A 14 -1.49 -30.11 -45.84
C GLU A 14 -2.10 -28.78 -45.44
N ARG A 15 -2.40 -28.59 -44.15
CA ARG A 15 -2.74 -27.27 -43.62
C ARG A 15 -1.57 -26.38 -43.98
N GLU A 16 -1.76 -25.46 -44.92
CA GLU A 16 -0.83 -24.36 -45.14
C GLU A 16 -0.60 -23.68 -43.79
N SER A 17 0.55 -23.95 -43.17
CA SER A 17 0.96 -23.23 -41.98
C SER A 17 1.27 -21.81 -42.43
N HIS A 18 0.31 -20.90 -42.25
CA HIS A 18 0.54 -19.49 -42.54
C HIS A 18 1.81 -19.03 -41.83
N PRO A 19 2.84 -18.56 -42.57
CA PRO A 19 4.07 -18.09 -41.95
C PRO A 19 3.75 -16.95 -40.99
N VAL A 20 4.32 -17.01 -39.78
CA VAL A 20 4.09 -15.96 -38.78
C VAL A 20 4.75 -14.68 -39.27
N THR A 21 3.97 -13.62 -39.37
CA THR A 21 4.44 -12.34 -39.93
C THR A 21 4.97 -11.43 -38.82
N TYR A 22 5.85 -10.48 -39.17
CA TYR A 22 6.40 -9.51 -38.21
C TYR A 22 5.33 -8.68 -37.49
N PRO A 23 4.23 -8.23 -38.13
CA PRO A 23 3.16 -7.55 -37.41
C PRO A 23 2.48 -8.43 -36.35
N ARG A 24 2.32 -9.73 -36.62
CA ARG A 24 1.77 -10.68 -35.63
C ARG A 24 2.73 -10.87 -34.46
N PHE A 25 4.03 -10.94 -34.73
CA PHE A 25 5.06 -10.97 -33.69
C PHE A 25 4.99 -9.74 -32.79
N ALA A 26 5.00 -8.54 -33.37
CA ALA A 26 4.90 -7.29 -32.63
C ALA A 26 3.59 -7.19 -31.82
N ALA A 27 2.46 -7.58 -32.41
CA ALA A 27 1.18 -7.64 -31.72
C ALA A 27 1.19 -8.63 -30.55
N MET A 28 1.84 -9.78 -30.69
CA MET A 28 1.97 -10.76 -29.62
C MET A 28 2.79 -10.21 -28.45
N ILE A 29 3.97 -9.60 -28.72
CA ILE A 29 4.79 -8.99 -27.67
C ILE A 29 4.03 -7.86 -26.97
N ALA A 30 3.39 -6.96 -27.73
CA ALA A 30 2.66 -5.83 -27.17
C ALA A 30 1.47 -6.28 -26.30
N THR A 31 0.64 -7.20 -26.81
CA THR A 31 -0.51 -7.73 -26.05
C THR A 31 -0.06 -8.47 -24.80
N SER A 32 0.94 -9.36 -24.89
CA SER A 32 1.49 -10.04 -23.72
C SER A 32 2.07 -9.06 -22.69
N THR A 33 2.73 -7.98 -23.12
CA THR A 33 3.27 -6.96 -22.22
C THR A 33 2.15 -6.24 -21.45
N VAL A 34 1.08 -5.83 -22.15
CA VAL A 34 -0.08 -5.18 -21.53
C VAL A 34 -0.80 -6.13 -20.57
N VAL A 35 -1.02 -7.39 -20.99
CA VAL A 35 -1.65 -8.40 -20.14
C VAL A 35 -0.80 -8.62 -18.88
N MET A 36 0.51 -8.83 -19.02
CA MET A 36 1.40 -9.02 -17.88
C MET A 36 1.40 -7.82 -16.93
N PHE A 37 1.40 -6.59 -17.46
CA PHE A 37 1.28 -5.38 -16.64
C PHE A 37 0.01 -5.37 -15.78
N VAL A 38 -1.14 -5.74 -16.35
CA VAL A 38 -2.41 -5.84 -15.60
C VAL A 38 -2.35 -6.98 -14.58
N LEU A 39 -1.85 -8.16 -14.97
CA LEU A 39 -1.77 -9.32 -14.08
C LEU A 39 -0.90 -9.07 -12.85
N MET A 40 0.13 -8.22 -12.96
CA MET A 40 0.97 -7.82 -11.82
C MET A 40 0.18 -7.17 -10.68
N TYR A 41 -0.99 -6.58 -10.93
CA TYR A 41 -1.82 -5.96 -9.88
C TYR A 41 -2.71 -6.97 -9.12
N LEU A 42 -2.93 -8.18 -9.66
CA LEU A 42 -3.84 -9.16 -9.07
C LEU A 42 -3.40 -9.71 -7.70
N ASN A 43 -2.12 -9.55 -7.34
CA ASN A 43 -1.60 -9.96 -6.04
C ASN A 43 -1.74 -8.89 -4.94
N THR A 44 -2.32 -7.73 -5.25
CA THR A 44 -2.57 -6.66 -4.29
C THR A 44 -3.66 -7.09 -3.29
N TYR A 45 -3.40 -6.96 -1.98
CA TYR A 45 -4.30 -7.47 -0.92
C TYR A 45 -5.68 -6.83 -0.88
N ALA A 46 -5.73 -5.50 -1.06
CA ALA A 46 -6.94 -4.71 -0.95
C ALA A 46 -7.15 -3.88 -2.21
N TRP A 47 -8.40 -3.74 -2.65
CA TRP A 47 -8.77 -2.95 -3.83
C TRP A 47 -8.29 -1.49 -3.79
N PRO A 48 -8.39 -0.76 -2.66
CA PRO A 48 -7.90 0.62 -2.59
C PRO A 48 -6.37 0.74 -2.77
N HIS A 49 -5.62 -0.36 -2.66
CA HIS A 49 -4.16 -0.35 -2.83
C HIS A 49 -3.74 -0.52 -4.29
N VAL A 50 -4.69 -0.70 -5.23
CA VAL A 50 -4.42 -0.80 -6.67
C VAL A 50 -4.22 0.61 -7.23
N LEU A 51 -2.98 1.08 -7.17
CA LEU A 51 -2.57 2.40 -7.65
C LEU A 51 -1.58 2.25 -8.80
N PHE A 52 -1.68 3.13 -9.80
CA PHE A 52 -0.77 3.10 -10.95
C PHE A 52 0.69 3.31 -10.51
N SER A 53 1.59 2.52 -11.10
CA SER A 53 3.04 2.57 -10.84
C SER A 53 3.83 2.66 -12.14
N GLU A 54 4.58 3.75 -12.30
CA GLU A 54 5.56 3.95 -13.38
C GLU A 54 6.61 2.84 -13.38
N THR A 55 7.17 2.50 -12.21
CA THR A 55 8.17 1.44 -12.07
C THR A 55 7.64 0.08 -12.55
N ARG A 56 6.38 -0.27 -12.27
CA ARG A 56 5.77 -1.50 -12.81
C ARG A 56 5.60 -1.43 -14.33
N ALA A 57 5.24 -0.27 -14.88
CA ALA A 57 5.14 -0.08 -16.32
C ALA A 57 6.51 -0.26 -17.02
N TYR A 58 7.57 0.34 -16.48
CA TYR A 58 8.93 0.14 -17.00
C TYR A 58 9.40 -1.31 -16.88
N MET A 59 9.08 -1.99 -15.77
CA MET A 59 9.38 -3.41 -15.60
C MET A 59 8.64 -4.28 -16.62
N ALA A 60 7.37 -3.97 -16.92
CA ALA A 60 6.61 -4.67 -17.96
C ALA A 60 7.26 -4.50 -19.35
N ILE A 61 7.66 -3.28 -19.71
CA ILE A 61 8.36 -3.00 -20.98
C ILE A 61 9.70 -3.75 -21.04
N LEU A 62 10.46 -3.79 -19.95
CA LEU A 62 11.71 -4.54 -19.84
C LEU A 62 11.49 -6.05 -20.08
N MET A 63 10.47 -6.64 -19.45
CA MET A 63 10.09 -8.04 -19.66
C MET A 63 9.65 -8.29 -21.11
N GLY A 64 8.86 -7.39 -21.70
CA GLY A 64 8.43 -7.46 -23.09
C GLY A 64 9.61 -7.45 -24.08
N ALA A 65 10.57 -6.54 -23.88
CA ALA A 65 11.79 -6.48 -24.68
C ALA A 65 12.64 -7.77 -24.54
N THR A 66 12.74 -8.29 -23.32
CA THR A 66 13.44 -9.56 -23.06
C THR A 66 12.76 -10.73 -23.78
N MET A 67 11.44 -10.81 -23.70
CA MET A 67 10.65 -11.84 -24.39
C MET A 67 10.81 -11.75 -25.91
N ALA A 68 10.85 -10.55 -26.48
CA ALA A 68 11.08 -10.36 -27.91
C ALA A 68 12.44 -10.94 -28.36
N VAL A 69 13.50 -10.72 -27.58
CA VAL A 69 14.84 -11.30 -27.84
C VAL A 69 14.79 -12.83 -27.77
N ILE A 70 14.20 -13.38 -26.70
CA ILE A 70 14.13 -14.85 -26.50
C ILE A 70 13.34 -15.51 -27.63
N MET A 71 12.15 -15.01 -27.93
CA MET A 71 11.28 -15.57 -28.97
C MET A 71 11.91 -15.46 -30.36
N MET A 72 12.51 -14.31 -30.69
CA MET A 72 13.21 -14.14 -31.96
C MET A 72 14.42 -15.07 -32.08
N GLY A 73 15.11 -15.37 -30.95
CA GLY A 73 16.20 -16.35 -30.91
C GLY A 73 15.76 -17.77 -31.28
N TYR A 74 14.64 -18.24 -30.73
CA TYR A 74 14.11 -19.59 -31.04
C TYR A 74 13.44 -19.68 -32.41
N MET A 75 12.74 -18.63 -32.82
CA MET A 75 11.94 -18.63 -34.05
C MET A 75 12.68 -18.01 -35.25
N PHE A 76 14.01 -17.88 -35.16
CA PHE A 76 14.82 -17.15 -36.13
C PHE A 76 14.63 -17.65 -37.58
N SER A 77 14.48 -18.96 -37.79
CA SER A 77 14.28 -19.58 -39.12
C SER A 77 12.90 -19.33 -39.72
N MET A 78 11.91 -18.92 -38.92
CA MET A 78 10.55 -18.66 -39.36
C MET A 78 10.39 -17.28 -40.02
N TYR A 79 11.30 -16.35 -39.72
CA TYR A 79 11.26 -14.97 -40.19
C TYR A 79 12.26 -14.76 -41.34
N PRO A 80 11.81 -14.44 -42.57
CA PRO A 80 12.63 -14.55 -43.77
C PRO A 80 13.69 -13.45 -43.93
N ASN A 81 13.58 -12.33 -43.22
CA ASN A 81 14.41 -11.14 -43.43
C ASN A 81 15.40 -10.95 -42.28
N ARG A 82 16.65 -11.36 -42.51
CA ARG A 82 17.74 -11.25 -41.52
C ARG A 82 17.98 -9.82 -41.03
N THR A 83 17.84 -8.82 -41.91
CA THR A 83 18.03 -7.41 -41.53
C THR A 83 16.97 -6.95 -40.54
N VAL A 84 15.70 -7.34 -40.76
CA VAL A 84 14.61 -7.04 -39.83
C VAL A 84 14.81 -7.78 -38.50
N ASN A 85 15.23 -9.04 -38.53
CA ASN A 85 15.50 -9.82 -37.31
C ASN A 85 16.59 -9.15 -36.46
N ILE A 86 17.72 -8.75 -37.07
CA ILE A 86 18.80 -8.01 -36.39
C ILE A 86 18.27 -6.68 -35.85
N GLY A 87 17.46 -5.96 -36.63
CA GLY A 87 16.81 -4.73 -36.18
C GLY A 87 15.96 -4.94 -34.92
N ILE A 88 15.19 -6.02 -34.84
CA ILE A 88 14.39 -6.37 -33.66
C ILE A 88 15.30 -6.61 -32.44
N PHE A 89 16.42 -7.32 -32.59
CA PHE A 89 17.38 -7.51 -31.50
C PHE A 89 17.97 -6.18 -31.01
N VAL A 90 18.40 -5.31 -31.92
CA VAL A 90 18.98 -4.01 -31.58
C VAL A 90 17.95 -3.13 -30.87
N VAL A 91 16.74 -3.00 -31.41
CA VAL A 91 15.67 -2.21 -30.79
C VAL A 91 15.31 -2.78 -29.41
N SER A 92 15.18 -4.10 -29.29
CA SER A 92 14.87 -4.73 -28.00
C SER A 92 15.97 -4.51 -26.97
N ALA A 93 17.24 -4.56 -27.37
CA ALA A 93 18.38 -4.27 -26.49
C ALA A 93 18.39 -2.81 -26.01
N VAL A 94 18.08 -1.86 -26.91
CA VAL A 94 17.97 -0.43 -26.55
C VAL A 94 16.80 -0.19 -25.59
N VAL A 95 15.62 -0.73 -25.90
CA VAL A 95 14.43 -0.63 -25.02
C VAL A 95 14.73 -1.25 -23.66
N PHE A 96 15.35 -2.44 -23.64
CA PHE A 96 15.77 -3.09 -22.40
C PHE A 96 16.70 -2.20 -21.57
N ALA A 97 17.76 -1.66 -22.17
CA ALA A 97 18.74 -0.82 -21.47
C ALA A 97 18.09 0.46 -20.92
N LEU A 98 17.23 1.11 -21.71
CA LEU A 98 16.50 2.31 -21.28
C LEU A 98 15.53 2.00 -20.13
N SER A 99 14.72 0.95 -20.25
CA SER A 99 13.79 0.54 -19.19
C SER A 99 14.53 0.12 -17.93
N LEU A 100 15.65 -0.60 -18.04
CA LEU A 100 16.48 -0.96 -16.90
C LEU A 100 17.08 0.28 -16.23
N TRP A 101 17.56 1.24 -17.00
CA TRP A 101 18.04 2.51 -16.46
C TRP A 101 16.94 3.29 -15.75
N LEU A 102 15.73 3.39 -16.31
CA LEU A 102 14.59 4.05 -15.65
C LEU A 102 14.22 3.36 -14.33
N VAL A 103 14.12 2.03 -14.32
CA VAL A 103 13.82 1.25 -13.11
C VAL A 103 14.91 1.42 -12.06
N ARG A 104 16.19 1.45 -12.44
CA ARG A 104 17.29 1.56 -11.47
C ARG A 104 17.56 2.99 -11.01
N SER A 105 17.37 3.98 -11.85
CA SER A 105 17.63 5.39 -11.51
C SER A 105 16.48 6.05 -10.78
N GLN A 106 15.24 5.57 -10.97
CA GLN A 106 14.03 6.19 -10.45
C GLN A 106 13.88 7.68 -10.88
N ALA A 107 14.56 8.10 -11.94
CA ALA A 107 14.70 9.51 -12.33
C ALA A 107 13.37 10.23 -12.64
N THR A 108 12.33 9.50 -13.02
CA THR A 108 11.01 10.05 -13.33
C THR A 108 10.00 9.92 -12.20
N VAL A 109 10.35 9.19 -11.13
CA VAL A 109 9.40 8.81 -10.08
C VAL A 109 9.30 9.94 -9.06
N SER A 110 8.19 10.69 -9.13
CA SER A 110 7.87 11.75 -8.15
C SER A 110 7.57 11.19 -6.76
N GLN A 111 7.48 12.06 -5.75
CA GLN A 111 7.13 11.66 -4.37
C GLN A 111 5.77 10.95 -4.30
N SER A 112 4.76 11.46 -5.02
CA SER A 112 3.44 10.83 -5.10
C SER A 112 3.50 9.52 -5.89
N SER A 113 4.24 9.49 -7.02
CA SER A 113 4.45 8.25 -7.80
C SER A 113 5.16 7.16 -6.99
N TYR A 114 6.13 7.54 -6.14
CA TYR A 114 6.83 6.66 -5.22
C TYR A 114 5.85 6.02 -4.23
N MET A 115 5.06 6.83 -3.52
CA MET A 115 4.09 6.32 -2.54
C MET A 115 3.00 5.47 -3.20
N LYS A 116 2.48 5.90 -4.37
CA LYS A 116 1.51 5.12 -5.16
C LYS A 116 2.06 3.78 -5.60
N ALA A 117 3.36 3.69 -5.92
CA ALA A 117 4.02 2.42 -6.24
C ALA A 117 4.30 1.54 -5.01
N MET A 118 4.52 2.16 -3.86
CA MET A 118 4.92 1.48 -2.62
C MET A 118 3.73 0.90 -1.85
N ILE A 119 2.55 1.52 -1.92
CA ILE A 119 1.29 1.00 -1.37
C ILE A 119 0.98 -0.44 -1.85
N PRO A 120 0.94 -0.76 -3.17
CA PRO A 120 0.71 -2.14 -3.62
C PRO A 120 1.87 -3.07 -3.27
N HIS A 121 3.12 -2.58 -3.19
CA HIS A 121 4.24 -3.39 -2.71
C HIS A 121 4.02 -3.84 -1.26
N HIS A 122 3.65 -2.91 -0.39
CA HIS A 122 3.37 -3.18 1.03
C HIS A 122 2.14 -4.08 1.19
N SER A 123 1.13 -3.85 0.36
CA SER A 123 -0.09 -4.67 0.29
C SER A 123 0.24 -6.16 0.05
N ILE A 124 1.18 -6.48 -0.83
CA ILE A 124 1.60 -7.88 -1.08
C ILE A 124 2.27 -8.48 0.17
N ALA A 125 3.09 -7.71 0.89
CA ALA A 125 3.72 -8.15 2.13
C ALA A 125 2.69 -8.46 3.22
N ILE A 126 1.64 -7.64 3.34
CA ILE A 126 0.51 -7.90 4.26
C ILE A 126 -0.21 -9.19 3.85
N MET A 127 -0.56 -9.35 2.57
CA MET A 127 -1.26 -10.54 2.06
C MET A 127 -0.49 -11.82 2.38
N THR A 128 0.81 -11.84 2.06
CA THR A 128 1.67 -13.00 2.28
C THR A 128 1.85 -13.29 3.76
N SER A 129 2.05 -12.27 4.60
CA SER A 129 2.20 -12.43 6.06
C SER A 129 0.93 -12.91 6.75
N LYS A 130 -0.26 -12.47 6.29
CA LYS A 130 -1.57 -12.90 6.79
C LYS A 130 -1.95 -14.32 6.36
N ARG A 131 -1.57 -14.75 5.16
CA ARG A 131 -2.04 -16.02 4.55
C ARG A 131 -1.04 -17.17 4.62
N ALA A 132 0.24 -16.90 4.89
CA ALA A 132 1.24 -17.95 5.02
C ALA A 132 0.96 -18.86 6.22
N GLN A 133 1.09 -20.18 6.02
CA GLN A 133 0.94 -21.19 7.05
C GLN A 133 2.18 -21.21 7.97
N ILE A 134 2.27 -20.24 8.87
CA ILE A 134 3.40 -20.07 9.79
C ILE A 134 3.06 -20.70 11.14
N SER A 135 3.82 -21.72 11.55
CA SER A 135 3.66 -22.39 12.84
C SER A 135 4.72 -22.02 13.87
N ASP A 136 5.93 -21.61 13.46
CA ASP A 136 6.98 -21.18 14.39
C ASP A 136 6.58 -19.83 15.04
N PRO A 137 6.47 -19.74 16.38
CA PRO A 137 6.04 -18.51 17.06
C PRO A 137 6.93 -17.30 16.78
N ARG A 138 8.23 -17.50 16.54
CA ARG A 138 9.18 -16.41 16.23
C ARG A 138 8.90 -15.84 14.85
N VAL A 139 8.61 -16.70 13.88
CA VAL A 139 8.26 -16.29 12.51
C VAL A 139 6.88 -15.65 12.50
N ARG A 140 5.94 -16.12 13.33
CA ARG A 140 4.63 -15.49 13.49
C ARG A 140 4.75 -14.08 14.05
N LYS A 141 5.55 -13.91 15.11
CA LYS A 141 5.87 -12.58 15.64
C LYS A 141 6.43 -11.65 14.57
N LEU A 142 7.41 -12.10 13.78
CA LEU A 142 7.96 -11.31 12.67
C LEU A 142 6.90 -10.95 11.63
N ALA A 143 6.03 -11.90 11.25
CA ALA A 143 4.96 -11.65 10.30
C ALA A 143 3.93 -10.63 10.82
N ASP A 144 3.62 -10.67 12.12
CA ASP A 144 2.71 -9.71 12.75
C ASP A 144 3.34 -8.31 12.84
N GLU A 145 4.65 -8.22 13.16
CA GLU A 145 5.42 -6.97 13.10
C GLU A 145 5.45 -6.38 11.69
N ILE A 146 5.61 -7.21 10.65
CA ILE A 146 5.54 -6.79 9.24
C ILE A 146 4.13 -6.27 8.91
N ILE A 147 3.07 -6.97 9.32
CA ILE A 147 1.69 -6.54 9.04
C ILE A 147 1.44 -5.17 9.66
N GLU A 148 1.77 -5.00 10.95
CA GLU A 148 1.53 -3.75 11.68
C GLU A 148 2.28 -2.57 11.03
N ALA A 149 3.57 -2.74 10.75
CA ALA A 149 4.38 -1.70 10.12
C ALA A 149 3.83 -1.31 8.74
N GLN A 150 3.49 -2.30 7.91
CA GLN A 150 3.08 -2.06 6.52
C GLN A 150 1.66 -1.48 6.44
N GLU A 151 0.75 -1.83 7.37
CA GLU A 151 -0.57 -1.21 7.47
C GLU A 151 -0.45 0.28 7.87
N ARG A 152 0.42 0.59 8.83
CA ARG A 152 0.74 1.97 9.24
C ARG A 152 1.33 2.80 8.11
N GLU A 153 2.36 2.27 7.44
CA GLU A 153 3.03 2.94 6.32
C GLU A 153 2.09 3.19 5.13
N ILE A 154 1.17 2.26 4.84
CA ILE A 154 0.12 2.49 3.83
C ILE A 154 -0.79 3.65 4.24
N ALA A 155 -1.23 3.69 5.50
CA ALA A 155 -2.10 4.77 5.98
C ALA A 155 -1.40 6.13 5.93
N GLU A 156 -0.11 6.19 6.29
CA GLU A 156 0.70 7.40 6.20
C GLU A 156 0.90 7.85 4.74
N MET A 157 1.28 6.92 3.85
CA MET A 157 1.43 7.22 2.42
C MET A 157 0.13 7.74 1.79
N LEU A 158 -1.02 7.13 2.12
CA LEU A 158 -2.33 7.59 1.64
C LEU A 158 -2.68 8.99 2.14
N TYR A 159 -2.35 9.30 3.40
CA TYR A 159 -2.49 10.65 3.95
C TYR A 159 -1.59 11.65 3.23
N LEU A 160 -0.30 11.34 3.09
CA LEU A 160 0.70 12.21 2.45
C LEU A 160 0.41 12.46 0.98
N ILE A 161 -0.03 11.45 0.21
CA ILE A 161 -0.48 11.63 -1.18
C ILE A 161 -1.59 12.68 -1.22
N ALA A 162 -2.62 12.53 -0.38
CA ALA A 162 -3.74 13.45 -0.37
C ALA A 162 -3.39 14.84 0.15
N ALA A 163 -2.49 14.92 1.13
CA ALA A 163 -1.96 16.19 1.62
C ALA A 163 -1.21 16.92 0.50
N LEU A 164 -0.30 16.25 -0.21
CA LEU A 164 0.47 16.83 -1.31
C LEU A 164 -0.41 17.26 -2.50
N GLU A 165 -1.43 16.48 -2.83
CA GLU A 165 -2.40 16.82 -3.87
C GLU A 165 -3.27 18.04 -3.49
N ARG A 166 -3.52 18.27 -2.20
CA ARG A 166 -4.22 19.47 -1.69
C ARG A 166 -3.31 20.69 -1.53
N SER A 167 -2.03 20.47 -1.21
CA SER A 167 -1.09 21.50 -0.78
C SER A 167 -0.12 21.95 -1.87
N GLU A 168 -0.46 21.82 -3.16
CA GLU A 168 0.40 22.26 -4.26
C GLU A 168 0.88 23.71 -4.03
N GLY A 169 2.16 23.86 -3.63
CA GLY A 169 2.83 25.15 -3.40
C GLY A 169 3.08 25.59 -1.95
N ALA A 170 2.68 24.85 -0.92
CA ALA A 170 2.93 25.24 0.47
C ALA A 170 4.39 24.98 0.93
N PRO A 171 5.04 25.92 1.66
CA PRO A 171 6.34 25.69 2.29
C PRO A 171 6.25 24.51 3.26
N ARG A 172 7.18 23.56 3.14
CA ARG A 172 7.20 22.39 4.02
C ARG A 172 8.03 22.70 5.27
N PRO A 173 7.55 22.32 6.47
CA PRO A 173 8.37 22.39 7.66
C PRO A 173 9.63 21.53 7.46
N ASP A 174 10.76 22.06 7.90
CA ASP A 174 12.05 21.40 7.89
C ASP A 174 12.06 20.30 8.95
N ILE A 175 11.56 19.12 8.58
CA ILE A 175 11.46 17.93 9.45
C ILE A 175 12.81 17.24 9.68
N PHE A 176 13.90 17.71 9.04
CA PHE A 176 15.23 17.09 9.11
C PHE A 176 16.32 17.98 9.71
N LYS A 177 15.97 19.12 10.30
CA LYS A 177 16.80 19.68 11.39
C LYS A 177 16.55 18.77 12.59
N THR A 178 17.23 17.64 12.73
CA THR A 178 18.64 17.66 13.14
C THR A 178 19.21 16.25 12.97
N GLU A 179 20.13 16.03 12.03
CA GLU A 179 21.16 14.99 12.22
C GLU A 179 21.91 15.38 13.49
N HIS A 180 21.48 14.86 14.63
CA HIS A 180 22.23 15.04 15.87
C HIS A 180 23.49 14.19 15.72
N ASP A 181 24.65 14.83 15.79
CA ASP A 181 25.90 14.11 15.96
C ASP A 181 25.72 13.08 17.08
N PRO A 182 26.18 11.83 16.89
CA PRO A 182 25.98 10.79 17.88
C PRO A 182 26.65 11.19 19.19
N GLU A 183 25.83 11.56 20.18
CA GLU A 183 26.31 11.93 21.50
C GLU A 183 26.89 10.70 22.23
N VAL A 184 28.12 10.82 22.74
CA VAL A 184 28.73 9.79 23.58
C VAL A 184 28.05 9.80 24.94
N MET A 185 27.31 8.73 25.23
CA MET A 185 26.58 8.58 26.50
C MET A 185 26.77 7.18 27.09
N THR A 186 26.44 7.04 28.37
CA THR A 186 26.43 5.72 29.03
C THR A 186 25.22 4.89 28.57
N VAL A 187 25.30 3.56 28.72
CA VAL A 187 24.16 2.67 28.46
C VAL A 187 22.93 3.08 29.28
N ALA A 188 23.11 3.49 30.54
CA ALA A 188 22.00 3.93 31.38
C ALA A 188 21.33 5.22 30.88
N ALA A 189 22.10 6.15 30.31
CA ALA A 189 21.56 7.36 29.69
C ALA A 189 20.84 7.03 28.37
N ALA A 190 21.42 6.15 27.54
CA ALA A 190 20.79 5.70 26.29
C ALA A 190 19.46 5.00 26.54
N LEU A 191 19.36 4.15 27.57
CA LEU A 191 18.13 3.46 27.96
C LEU A 191 17.02 4.40 28.47
N ARG A 192 17.34 5.65 28.81
CA ARG A 192 16.38 6.68 29.25
C ARG A 192 15.98 7.64 28.13
N ARG A 193 16.67 7.58 26.98
CA ARG A 193 16.41 8.47 25.85
C ARG A 193 15.18 7.98 25.09
N THR A 194 14.22 8.86 24.89
CA THR A 194 13.11 8.63 23.97
C THR A 194 13.49 9.15 22.59
N ASN A 195 13.44 8.29 21.58
CA ASN A 195 13.57 8.73 20.20
C ASN A 195 12.19 9.16 19.69
N ILE A 196 11.93 10.47 19.72
CA ILE A 196 10.63 11.06 19.37
C ILE A 196 10.30 10.84 17.89
N GLU A 197 11.31 10.87 17.02
CA GLU A 197 11.16 10.75 15.56
C GLU A 197 10.66 9.37 15.12
N THR A 198 10.85 8.35 15.95
CA THR A 198 10.40 6.96 15.69
C THR A 198 9.21 6.56 16.55
N LEU A 199 8.51 7.51 17.17
CA LEU A 199 7.34 7.21 17.99
C LEU A 199 6.11 7.00 17.10
N ASP A 200 5.54 5.80 17.17
CA ASP A 200 4.30 5.45 16.50
C ASP A 200 3.20 5.09 17.52
N LEU A 201 1.97 5.39 17.15
CA LEU A 201 0.80 4.90 17.87
C LEU A 201 0.63 3.40 17.64
N GLN A 202 0.38 2.67 18.72
CA GLN A 202 0.22 1.23 18.69
C GLN A 202 -1.26 0.83 18.70
N PRO A 203 -1.60 -0.35 18.14
CA PRO A 203 -2.93 -0.89 18.27
C PRO A 203 -3.37 -1.07 19.73
N VAL A 204 -4.57 -0.56 20.03
CA VAL A 204 -5.26 -0.68 21.31
C VAL A 204 -6.18 -1.90 21.27
N MET A 205 -6.05 -2.80 22.25
CA MET A 205 -6.98 -3.93 22.38
C MET A 205 -8.28 -3.49 23.05
N ASP A 206 -9.39 -4.15 22.76
CA ASP A 206 -10.69 -3.81 23.38
C ASP A 206 -10.64 -3.88 24.91
N ALA A 207 -9.93 -4.89 25.45
CA ALA A 207 -9.68 -5.04 26.88
C ALA A 207 -8.76 -3.95 27.46
N GLU A 208 -7.91 -3.33 26.66
CA GLU A 208 -7.10 -2.18 27.07
C GLU A 208 -7.96 -0.91 27.08
N ALA A 209 -8.75 -0.68 26.03
CA ALA A 209 -9.68 0.45 25.95
C ALA A 209 -10.71 0.43 27.09
N ALA A 210 -11.22 -0.76 27.46
CA ALA A 210 -12.17 -0.92 28.56
C ALA A 210 -11.60 -0.63 29.96
N LYS A 211 -10.27 -0.56 30.12
CA LYS A 211 -9.65 -0.13 31.40
C LYS A 211 -9.75 1.37 31.63
N VAL A 212 -9.96 2.13 30.56
CA VAL A 212 -9.93 3.59 30.57
C VAL A 212 -11.32 4.14 30.30
N LEU A 213 -11.96 3.67 29.23
CA LEU A 213 -13.24 4.18 28.77
C LEU A 213 -14.40 3.44 29.46
N PRO A 214 -15.43 4.17 29.94
CA PRO A 214 -16.62 3.55 30.49
C PRO A 214 -17.40 2.75 29.42
N PRO A 215 -18.35 1.90 29.85
CA PRO A 215 -19.25 1.24 28.93
C PRO A 215 -20.16 2.26 28.24
N GLY A 216 -20.34 2.14 26.93
CA GLY A 216 -21.13 3.08 26.14
C GLY A 216 -20.76 3.03 24.66
N PRO A 217 -21.42 3.85 23.82
CA PRO A 217 -21.12 3.93 22.40
C PRO A 217 -19.72 4.51 22.18
N ARG A 218 -18.97 3.90 21.25
CA ARG A 218 -17.57 4.22 20.95
C ARG A 218 -17.36 4.51 19.48
N CYS A 219 -16.38 5.35 19.23
CA CYS A 219 -15.75 5.53 17.93
C CYS A 219 -14.31 5.04 17.97
N ALA A 220 -13.84 4.44 16.89
CA ALA A 220 -12.51 3.89 16.79
C ALA A 220 -11.90 4.22 15.43
N PHE A 221 -10.63 4.65 15.43
CA PHE A 221 -9.85 4.88 14.22
C PHE A 221 -8.84 3.74 14.04
N ALA A 222 -8.79 3.17 12.84
CA ALA A 222 -7.88 2.09 12.46
C ALA A 222 -7.26 2.36 11.08
N TRP A 223 -6.02 1.90 10.86
CA TRP A 223 -5.32 2.07 9.58
C TRP A 223 -6.06 1.40 8.40
N THR A 224 -6.57 0.19 8.63
CA THR A 224 -7.36 -0.58 7.65
C THR A 224 -8.69 -1.01 8.25
N ASN A 225 -9.58 -1.54 7.41
CA ASN A 225 -10.88 -2.07 7.86
C ASN A 225 -10.77 -3.40 8.62
N GLN A 226 -9.57 -3.99 8.70
CA GLN A 226 -9.30 -5.26 9.39
C GLN A 226 -8.26 -5.09 10.51
N SER A 227 -7.54 -3.97 10.55
CA SER A 227 -6.56 -3.69 11.58
C SER A 227 -7.26 -3.32 12.88
N ARG A 228 -6.58 -3.57 13.99
CA ARG A 228 -7.01 -3.07 15.30
C ARG A 228 -6.95 -1.53 15.34
N PRO A 229 -7.80 -0.88 16.14
CA PRO A 229 -7.80 0.56 16.24
C PRO A 229 -6.56 1.07 16.99
N ILE A 230 -6.07 2.24 16.62
CA ILE A 230 -4.95 2.94 17.26
C ILE A 230 -5.43 4.11 18.14
N LEU A 231 -6.69 4.50 17.97
CA LEU A 231 -7.41 5.44 18.81
C LEU A 231 -8.81 4.88 19.05
N VAL A 232 -9.24 4.90 20.30
CA VAL A 232 -10.63 4.62 20.69
C VAL A 232 -11.13 5.80 21.51
N ALA A 233 -12.33 6.28 21.22
CA ALA A 233 -12.98 7.36 21.93
C ALA A 233 -14.41 6.99 22.27
N GLY A 234 -14.89 7.47 23.42
CA GLY A 234 -16.25 7.23 23.89
C GLY A 234 -16.74 8.38 24.76
N MET A 235 -18.00 8.29 25.15
CA MET A 235 -18.61 9.20 26.11
C MET A 235 -18.32 8.75 27.53
N THR A 236 -18.05 9.70 28.40
CA THR A 236 -18.01 9.53 29.86
C THR A 236 -19.41 9.65 30.44
N GLU A 237 -19.56 9.32 31.72
CA GLU A 237 -20.83 9.49 32.45
C GLU A 237 -21.27 10.96 32.55
N ASP A 238 -20.32 11.89 32.44
CA ASP A 238 -20.57 13.34 32.50
C ASP A 238 -20.84 13.98 31.11
N ASP A 239 -21.20 13.18 30.10
CA ASP A 239 -21.38 13.60 28.70
C ASP A 239 -20.14 14.26 28.07
N THR A 240 -18.96 14.08 28.67
CA THR A 240 -17.68 14.52 28.10
C THR A 240 -17.07 13.41 27.25
N THR A 241 -16.32 13.78 26.21
CA THR A 241 -15.62 12.81 25.36
C THR A 241 -14.25 12.49 25.92
N GLN A 242 -13.97 11.20 26.09
CA GLN A 242 -12.66 10.68 26.45
C GLN A 242 -12.14 9.76 25.36
N GLY A 243 -10.87 9.94 25.00
CA GLY A 243 -10.12 9.10 24.08
C GLY A 243 -8.99 8.35 24.77
N VAL A 244 -8.54 7.27 24.14
CA VAL A 244 -7.35 6.52 24.52
C VAL A 244 -6.58 6.09 23.28
N PHE A 245 -5.26 6.30 23.33
CA PHE A 245 -4.30 5.69 22.41
C PHE A 245 -3.22 4.97 23.19
N LYS A 246 -2.42 4.16 22.50
CA LYS A 246 -1.28 3.46 23.07
C LYS A 246 0.02 3.97 22.49
N LEU A 247 0.98 4.32 23.34
CA LEU A 247 2.29 4.83 22.97
C LEU A 247 3.36 4.18 23.85
N GLN A 248 4.34 3.51 23.23
CA GLN A 248 5.38 2.74 23.94
C GLN A 248 4.83 1.77 25.00
N GLY A 249 3.71 1.12 24.70
CA GLY A 249 3.04 0.19 25.62
C GLY A 249 2.18 0.86 26.70
N ALA A 250 2.23 2.18 26.86
CA ALA A 250 1.42 2.92 27.81
C ALA A 250 0.11 3.39 27.19
N LEU A 251 -0.99 3.31 27.94
CA LEU A 251 -2.27 3.89 27.56
C LEU A 251 -2.29 5.36 27.98
N VAL A 252 -2.55 6.25 27.02
CA VAL A 252 -2.61 7.70 27.25
C VAL A 252 -4.04 8.17 26.99
N THR A 253 -4.61 8.87 27.96
CA THR A 253 -5.96 9.41 27.88
C THR A 253 -5.95 10.78 27.23
N LEU A 254 -6.95 11.05 26.39
CA LEU A 254 -7.22 12.34 25.78
C LEU A 254 -8.63 12.80 26.16
N ASN A 255 -8.87 14.10 26.19
CA ASN A 255 -10.22 14.66 26.36
C ASN A 255 -10.52 15.65 25.24
N ALA A 256 -11.80 15.74 24.86
CA ALA A 256 -12.22 16.82 23.98
C ALA A 256 -12.19 18.16 24.75
N PRO A 257 -11.75 19.26 24.12
CA PRO A 257 -11.76 20.57 24.76
C PRO A 257 -13.18 21.10 25.03
N GLN A 258 -14.21 20.54 24.38
CA GLN A 258 -15.62 20.86 24.56
C GLN A 258 -16.47 19.58 24.62
N ALA A 259 -17.55 19.60 25.39
CA ALA A 259 -18.52 18.50 25.44
C ALA A 259 -19.45 18.62 24.23
N GLU A 260 -19.31 17.72 23.26
CA GLU A 260 -20.05 17.82 21.99
C GLU A 260 -21.05 16.67 21.75
N GLY A 261 -21.25 15.78 22.72
CA GLY A 261 -22.15 14.62 22.59
C GLY A 261 -21.70 13.63 21.50
N PHE A 262 -22.36 12.46 21.43
CA PHE A 262 -21.89 11.36 20.56
C PHE A 262 -22.00 11.66 19.07
N GLY A 263 -22.99 12.48 18.67
CA GLY A 263 -23.13 12.91 17.29
C GLY A 263 -21.91 13.70 16.76
N ALA A 264 -21.33 14.58 17.59
CA ALA A 264 -20.15 15.34 17.20
C ALA A 264 -18.90 14.46 17.20
N LEU A 265 -18.73 13.59 18.19
CA LEU A 265 -17.65 12.59 18.18
C LEU A 265 -17.66 11.76 16.88
N ALA A 266 -18.85 11.37 16.42
CA ALA A 266 -19.02 10.62 15.17
C ALA A 266 -18.78 11.45 13.90
N ALA A 267 -18.88 12.78 13.98
CA ALA A 267 -18.59 13.71 12.88
C ALA A 267 -17.09 14.06 12.75
N GLY A 268 -16.25 13.57 13.66
CA GLY A 268 -14.85 13.93 13.78
C GLY A 268 -14.60 14.74 15.05
N SER A 269 -13.45 14.53 15.69
CA SER A 269 -13.15 15.17 16.97
C SER A 269 -11.69 15.56 17.07
N THR A 270 -11.43 16.58 17.89
CA THR A 270 -10.09 16.92 18.36
C THR A 270 -10.00 16.55 19.82
N LEU A 271 -9.05 15.68 20.14
CA LEU A 271 -8.80 15.16 21.48
C LEU A 271 -7.39 15.59 21.90
N THR A 272 -7.26 16.07 23.14
CA THR A 272 -6.02 16.68 23.63
C THR A 272 -5.64 16.14 24.99
N THR A 273 -4.35 16.16 25.29
CA THR A 273 -3.76 15.91 26.60
C THR A 273 -2.49 16.74 26.73
N GLU A 274 -1.86 16.76 27.89
CA GLU A 274 -0.61 17.48 28.09
C GLU A 274 0.46 16.96 27.12
N GLY A 275 0.99 17.85 26.26
CA GLY A 275 2.07 17.50 25.33
C GLY A 275 1.64 16.78 24.04
N ALA A 276 0.36 16.49 23.84
CA ALA A 276 -0.11 15.77 22.64
C ALA A 276 -1.55 16.13 22.21
N SER A 277 -1.81 16.08 20.90
CA SER A 277 -3.15 16.17 20.33
C SER A 277 -3.39 15.12 19.25
N VAL A 278 -4.64 14.69 19.13
CA VAL A 278 -5.11 13.79 18.06
C VAL A 278 -6.35 14.41 17.44
N ARG A 279 -6.35 14.56 16.12
CA ARG A 279 -7.48 15.07 15.34
C ARG A 279 -7.96 14.00 14.38
N VAL A 280 -9.25 13.70 14.38
CA VAL A 280 -9.89 12.81 13.40
C VAL A 280 -10.80 13.65 12.50
N ILE A 281 -10.52 13.64 11.21
CA ILE A 281 -11.17 14.46 10.19
C ILE A 281 -11.75 13.50 9.14
N PRO A 282 -13.07 13.30 9.09
CA PRO A 282 -13.69 12.53 8.02
C PRO A 282 -13.34 13.08 6.64
N VAL A 283 -13.12 12.18 5.67
CA VAL A 283 -12.86 12.57 4.28
C VAL A 283 -14.16 13.16 3.70
N PRO A 284 -14.14 14.38 3.12
CA PRO A 284 -15.31 14.97 2.48
C PRO A 284 -15.85 14.09 1.34
N ASP A 285 -17.16 14.16 1.10
CA ASP A 285 -17.85 13.50 -0.02
C ASP A 285 -17.74 11.95 -0.07
N GLU A 286 -17.33 11.31 1.03
CA GLU A 286 -17.45 9.86 1.21
C GLU A 286 -18.57 9.51 2.19
N ASP A 287 -19.58 8.80 1.69
CA ASP A 287 -20.70 8.33 2.52
C ASP A 287 -20.24 7.29 3.55
N ALA A 288 -20.87 7.33 4.72
CA ALA A 288 -20.66 6.32 5.74
C ALA A 288 -21.34 5.01 5.33
N GLU A 289 -20.58 3.91 5.32
CA GLU A 289 -21.08 2.56 5.17
C GLU A 289 -21.57 2.02 6.52
N THR A 290 -22.69 1.30 6.53
CA THR A 290 -23.11 0.55 7.71
C THR A 290 -22.55 -0.86 7.65
N VAL A 291 -21.73 -1.23 8.64
CA VAL A 291 -21.13 -2.56 8.77
C VAL A 291 -21.36 -3.06 10.19
N ASP A 292 -22.00 -4.20 10.35
CA ASP A 292 -22.36 -4.81 11.64
C ASP A 292 -23.07 -3.84 12.60
N GLY A 293 -23.97 -3.00 12.06
CA GLY A 293 -24.71 -2.00 12.85
C GLY A 293 -23.91 -0.76 13.26
N ARG A 294 -22.65 -0.66 12.83
CA ARG A 294 -21.76 0.48 13.07
C ARG A 294 -21.62 1.32 11.81
N LYS A 295 -21.50 2.64 11.97
CA LYS A 295 -21.22 3.55 10.85
C LYS A 295 -19.72 3.68 10.65
N ARG A 296 -19.23 3.31 9.48
CA ARG A 296 -17.83 3.38 9.10
C ARG A 296 -17.64 4.35 7.94
N ARG A 297 -16.65 5.23 8.03
CA ARG A 297 -16.27 6.16 6.96
C ARG A 297 -14.75 6.26 6.87
N LYS A 298 -14.21 6.75 5.75
CA LYS A 298 -12.79 7.11 5.70
C LYS A 298 -12.53 8.41 6.45
N ALA A 299 -11.38 8.48 7.10
CA ALA A 299 -10.95 9.67 7.82
C ALA A 299 -9.44 9.81 7.76
N ASP A 300 -8.98 11.05 7.86
CA ASP A 300 -7.60 11.41 8.13
C ASP A 300 -7.47 11.58 9.66
N MET A 301 -6.54 10.88 10.31
CA MET A 301 -6.17 11.08 11.71
C MET A 301 -4.79 11.74 11.77
N VAL A 302 -4.66 12.86 12.48
CA VAL A 302 -3.38 13.55 12.68
C VAL A 302 -3.01 13.48 14.15
N PHE A 303 -1.82 12.97 14.44
CA PHE A 303 -1.22 12.93 15.76
C PHE A 303 -0.09 13.94 15.83
N GLU A 304 -0.12 14.80 16.85
CA GLU A 304 0.86 15.85 17.08
C GLU A 304 1.40 15.75 18.51
N LEU A 305 2.72 15.77 18.66
CA LEU A 305 3.41 15.99 19.93
C LEU A 305 3.97 17.41 19.94
N GLU A 306 3.80 18.12 21.05
CA GLU A 306 4.36 19.48 21.21
C GLU A 306 5.88 19.52 21.05
N ARG A 307 6.55 18.38 21.23
CA ARG A 307 7.99 18.19 21.04
C ARG A 307 8.41 18.00 19.57
N GLY A 308 7.53 18.27 18.61
CA GLY A 308 7.88 18.41 17.19
C GLY A 308 7.55 17.21 16.29
N LEU A 309 6.87 16.19 16.79
CA LEU A 309 6.38 15.10 15.93
C LEU A 309 4.99 15.44 15.41
N THR A 310 4.80 15.39 14.10
CA THR A 310 3.49 15.43 13.47
C THR A 310 3.41 14.33 12.43
N VAL A 311 2.46 13.41 12.61
CA VAL A 311 2.22 12.29 11.70
C VAL A 311 0.73 12.17 11.40
N GLY A 312 0.40 11.91 10.14
CA GLY A 312 -0.98 11.75 9.69
C GLY A 312 -1.20 10.38 9.06
N TYR A 313 -2.40 9.85 9.24
CA TYR A 313 -2.82 8.54 8.76
C TYR A 313 -4.16 8.65 8.06
N ARG A 314 -4.30 8.06 6.88
CA ARG A 314 -5.60 7.87 6.22
C ARG A 314 -6.08 6.45 6.48
N GLY A 315 -7.23 6.32 7.13
CA GLY A 315 -7.78 5.04 7.55
C GLY A 315 -9.29 5.06 7.65
N PHE A 316 -9.83 4.21 8.52
CA PHE A 316 -11.26 4.05 8.74
C PHE A 316 -11.65 4.48 10.15
N TYR A 317 -12.67 5.33 10.22
CA TYR A 317 -13.31 5.75 11.46
C TYR A 317 -14.66 5.07 11.59
N THR A 318 -14.80 4.23 12.61
CA THR A 318 -15.99 3.40 12.85
C THR A 318 -16.61 3.78 14.18
N CYS A 319 -17.88 4.17 14.15
CA CYS A 319 -18.65 4.57 15.32
C CYS A 319 -19.84 3.64 15.52
N ASP A 320 -20.12 3.32 16.78
CA ASP A 320 -21.38 2.68 17.16
C ASP A 320 -22.57 3.55 16.76
N SER A 321 -23.74 2.93 16.64
CA SER A 321 -24.97 3.72 16.55
C SER A 321 -25.24 4.33 17.93
N PRO A 322 -25.64 5.63 18.01
CA PRO A 322 -26.07 6.25 19.25
C PRO A 322 -27.27 5.52 19.86
#